data_AF-A0A1F8TT72-F1
#
_entry.id   AF-A0A1F8TT72-F1
#
_cell.length_a   1.000
_cell.length_b   1.000
_cell.length_c   1.000
_cell.angle_alpha   90.00
_cell.angle_beta   90.00
_cell.angle_gamma   90.00
#
_symmetry.space_group_name_H-M   'P 1'
#
loop_
_entity.id
_entity.type
_entity.pdbx_description
1 polymer ?
#
loop_
_entity_poly.entity_id
_entity_poly.type
_entity_poly.pdbx_seq_one_letter_code
_entity_poly.pdbx_strand_id
1 'polypeptide(L)'
;MENKLAEKIERLEAQLPRWEKWLYACFSAAVIMLVHAFIKASENFLLADLLFSIEQKTLVPTTIPNYFGYVNNVNNVILSPERNWLWVIVELAALAPAAILAFHSAWRKVPLVKRLDLIFGFLLASWVNLLALGAQNPLNVSDAHNFFVLGYLLALGLGYWWLRRKKEKAEEVFP
;
A
#
# COMPACT_ATOMS: atom_id res chain seq x y z
N MET A 1 -8.24 5.47 41.33
CA MET A 1 -8.59 5.45 39.89
C MET A 1 -7.37 5.21 39.00
N GLU A 2 -6.21 5.71 39.38
CA GLU A 2 -4.94 5.60 38.64
C GLU A 2 -4.46 4.15 38.42
N ASN A 3 -4.54 3.28 39.43
CA ASN A 3 -4.16 1.86 39.27
C ASN A 3 -4.92 1.14 38.14
N LYS A 4 -6.22 1.41 37.99
CA LYS A 4 -7.03 0.81 36.90
C LYS A 4 -6.68 1.37 35.51
N LEU A 5 -6.12 2.59 35.45
CA LEU A 5 -5.69 3.21 34.20
C LEU A 5 -4.31 2.67 33.80
N ALA A 6 -3.38 2.59 34.75
CA ALA A 6 -2.05 2.02 34.55
C ALA A 6 -2.13 0.56 34.05
N GLU A 7 -2.94 -0.27 34.70
CA GLU A 7 -3.15 -1.67 34.30
C GLU A 7 -3.72 -1.80 32.87
N LYS A 8 -4.60 -0.86 32.47
CA LYS A 8 -5.14 -0.83 31.09
C LYS A 8 -4.09 -0.45 30.06
N ILE A 9 -3.19 0.48 30.39
CA ILE A 9 -2.10 0.89 29.50
C ILE A 9 -1.09 -0.26 29.35
N GLU A 10 -0.70 -0.89 30.45
CA GLU A 10 0.23 -2.03 30.45
C GLU A 10 -0.30 -3.19 29.59
N ARG A 11 -1.59 -3.52 29.70
CA ARG A 11 -2.24 -4.53 28.84
C ARG A 11 -2.21 -4.16 27.35
N LEU A 12 -2.32 -2.89 27.00
CA LEU A 12 -2.23 -2.42 25.61
C LEU A 12 -0.79 -2.46 25.09
N GLU A 13 0.18 -2.10 25.94
CA GLU A 13 1.61 -2.21 25.60
C GLU A 13 2.03 -3.66 25.37
N ALA A 14 1.52 -4.60 26.18
CA ALA A 14 1.74 -6.03 25.98
C ALA A 14 1.18 -6.56 24.64
N GLN A 15 0.28 -5.83 23.99
CA GLN A 15 -0.24 -6.20 22.67
C GLN A 15 0.62 -5.68 21.51
N LEU A 16 1.53 -4.72 21.72
CA LEU A 16 2.37 -4.15 20.65
C LEU A 16 3.15 -5.22 19.86
N PRO A 17 3.78 -6.23 20.48
CA PRO A 17 4.48 -7.28 19.73
C PRO A 17 3.56 -8.11 18.83
N ARG A 18 2.26 -8.20 19.16
CA ARG A 18 1.28 -8.87 18.31
C ARG A 18 1.03 -8.05 17.05
N TRP A 19 0.88 -6.74 17.19
CA TRP A 19 0.73 -5.83 16.05
C TRP A 19 1.99 -5.78 15.18
N GLU A 20 3.17 -5.93 15.75
CA GLU A 20 4.43 -6.06 14.99
C GLU A 20 4.45 -7.32 14.11
N LYS A 21 3.97 -8.47 14.61
CA LYS A 21 3.82 -9.67 13.78
C LYS A 21 2.82 -9.45 12.63
N TRP A 22 1.73 -8.74 12.89
CA TRP A 22 0.78 -8.35 11.86
C TRP A 22 1.41 -7.42 10.81
N LEU A 23 2.24 -6.47 11.25
CA LEU A 23 2.99 -5.61 10.35
C LEU A 23 3.86 -6.43 9.40
N TYR A 24 4.63 -7.40 9.91
CA TYR A 24 5.45 -8.26 9.04
C TYR A 24 4.62 -9.05 8.03
N ALA A 25 3.44 -9.54 8.41
CA ALA A 25 2.54 -10.22 7.49
C ALA A 25 2.03 -9.27 6.38
N CYS A 26 1.57 -8.07 6.75
CA CYS A 26 1.12 -7.05 5.80
C CYS A 26 2.25 -6.61 4.87
N PHE A 27 3.43 -6.34 5.41
CA PHE A 27 4.59 -5.93 4.63
C PHE A 27 5.04 -7.04 3.66
N SER A 28 5.06 -8.29 4.11
CA SER A 28 5.37 -9.44 3.25
C SER A 28 4.35 -9.58 2.12
N ALA A 29 3.06 -9.44 2.41
CA ALA A 29 2.01 -9.46 1.40
C ALA A 29 2.19 -8.33 0.37
N ALA A 30 2.48 -7.11 0.83
CA ALA A 30 2.76 -5.97 -0.05
C ALA A 30 3.97 -6.20 -0.97
N VAL A 31 5.05 -6.78 -0.45
CA VAL A 31 6.23 -7.13 -1.24
C VAL A 31 5.91 -8.22 -2.28
N ILE A 32 5.17 -9.26 -1.90
CA ILE A 32 4.74 -10.31 -2.84
C ILE A 32 3.87 -9.69 -3.96
N MET A 33 2.94 -8.81 -3.61
CA MET A 33 2.13 -8.07 -4.58
C MET A 33 2.98 -7.25 -5.55
N LEU A 34 4.03 -6.61 -5.04
CA LEU A 34 4.98 -5.83 -5.84
C LEU A 34 5.79 -6.69 -6.79
N VAL A 35 6.33 -7.82 -6.33
CA VAL A 35 7.05 -8.77 -7.20
C VAL A 35 6.13 -9.27 -8.31
N HIS A 36 4.91 -9.65 -7.96
CA HIS A 36 3.91 -10.09 -8.94
C HIS A 36 3.54 -8.96 -9.92
N ALA A 37 3.63 -7.70 -9.49
CA ALA A 37 3.42 -6.53 -10.36
C ALA A 37 4.47 -6.37 -11.43
N PHE A 38 5.74 -6.55 -11.11
CA PHE A 38 6.78 -6.51 -12.13
C PHE A 38 6.66 -7.66 -13.13
N ILE A 39 6.34 -8.87 -12.64
CA ILE A 39 6.09 -10.02 -13.53
C ILE A 39 4.93 -9.68 -14.48
N LYS A 40 3.80 -9.20 -13.94
CA LYS A 40 2.63 -8.88 -14.76
C LYS A 40 2.88 -7.73 -15.73
N ALA A 41 3.65 -6.72 -15.34
CA ALA A 41 4.03 -5.63 -16.22
C ALA A 41 4.83 -6.14 -17.43
N SER A 42 5.76 -7.07 -17.20
CA SER A 42 6.52 -7.73 -18.27
C SER A 42 5.61 -8.56 -19.18
N GLU A 43 4.68 -9.34 -18.62
CA GLU A 43 3.70 -10.09 -19.41
C GLU A 43 2.82 -9.18 -20.26
N ASN A 44 2.30 -8.11 -19.66
CA ASN A 44 1.44 -7.14 -20.33
C ASN A 44 2.17 -6.43 -21.48
N PHE A 45 3.47 -6.13 -21.30
CA PHE A 45 4.29 -5.57 -22.37
C PHE A 45 4.42 -6.53 -23.56
N LEU A 46 4.75 -7.80 -23.31
CA LEU A 46 4.85 -8.82 -24.36
C LEU A 46 3.51 -9.10 -25.05
N LEU A 47 2.41 -9.15 -24.28
CA LEU A 47 1.07 -9.36 -24.81
C LEU A 47 0.63 -8.19 -25.69
N ALA A 48 0.89 -6.94 -25.26
CA ALA A 48 0.59 -5.76 -26.05
C ALA A 48 1.35 -5.76 -27.38
N ASP A 49 2.66 -6.03 -27.34
CA ASP A 49 3.50 -6.10 -28.55
C ASP A 49 3.00 -7.18 -29.53
N LEU A 50 2.67 -8.36 -29.01
CA LEU A 50 2.13 -9.47 -29.81
C LEU A 50 0.75 -9.13 -30.40
N LEU A 51 -0.13 -8.47 -29.64
CA LEU A 51 -1.44 -8.01 -30.11
C LEU A 51 -1.28 -7.03 -31.28
N PHE A 52 -0.46 -5.99 -31.10
CA PHE A 52 -0.21 -4.97 -32.12
C PHE A 52 0.46 -5.56 -33.36
N SER A 53 1.38 -6.53 -33.19
CA SER A 53 1.98 -7.24 -34.33
C SER A 53 0.95 -8.06 -35.11
N ILE A 54 0.00 -8.72 -34.45
CA ILE A 54 -1.10 -9.43 -35.11
C ILE A 54 -1.99 -8.45 -35.84
N GLU A 55 -2.45 -7.38 -35.19
CA GLU A 55 -3.30 -6.35 -35.81
C GLU A 55 -2.67 -5.77 -37.08
N GLN A 56 -1.36 -5.47 -37.03
CA GLN A 56 -0.62 -4.96 -38.18
C GLN A 56 -0.49 -5.99 -39.32
N LYS A 57 -0.39 -7.29 -39.01
CA LYS A 57 -0.35 -8.37 -40.01
C LYS A 57 -1.73 -8.70 -40.59
N THR A 58 -2.81 -8.43 -39.84
CA THR A 58 -4.20 -8.73 -40.23
C THR A 58 -4.93 -7.54 -40.86
N LEU A 59 -4.23 -6.56 -41.46
CA LEU A 59 -4.80 -5.41 -42.18
C LEU A 59 -5.76 -5.82 -43.32
N VAL A 60 -6.98 -6.24 -42.96
CA VAL A 60 -8.22 -6.12 -43.72
C VAL A 60 -9.13 -5.21 -42.87
N PRO A 61 -9.34 -3.94 -43.27
CA PRO A 61 -9.93 -2.90 -42.41
C PRO A 61 -11.40 -3.05 -42.01
N THR A 62 -12.07 -4.19 -42.21
CA THR A 62 -13.55 -4.20 -42.27
C THR A 62 -14.31 -5.16 -41.37
N THR A 63 -13.69 -6.03 -40.55
CA THR A 63 -14.50 -6.94 -39.70
C THR A 63 -13.80 -7.34 -38.39
N ILE A 64 -13.76 -6.45 -37.40
CA ILE A 64 -13.88 -6.91 -36.01
C ILE A 64 -15.38 -6.79 -35.66
N PRO A 65 -16.21 -7.82 -35.94
CA PRO A 65 -17.57 -7.82 -35.43
C PRO A 65 -17.44 -7.83 -33.91
N ASN A 66 -17.90 -6.75 -33.27
CA ASN A 66 -17.82 -6.52 -31.82
C ASN A 66 -16.46 -6.02 -31.28
N TYR A 67 -15.95 -4.92 -31.83
CA TYR A 67 -14.82 -4.14 -31.28
C TYR A 67 -14.91 -3.92 -29.76
N PHE A 68 -16.11 -3.64 -29.23
CA PHE A 68 -16.33 -3.50 -27.79
C PHE A 68 -16.05 -4.79 -27.00
N GLY A 69 -16.47 -5.95 -27.51
CA GLY A 69 -16.17 -7.24 -26.92
C GLY A 69 -14.66 -7.55 -26.94
N TYR A 70 -13.98 -7.21 -28.03
CA TYR A 70 -12.53 -7.35 -28.16
C TYR A 70 -11.78 -6.49 -27.13
N VAL A 71 -12.08 -5.20 -27.07
CA VAL A 71 -11.47 -4.27 -26.09
C VAL A 71 -11.73 -4.72 -24.66
N ASN A 72 -12.93 -5.20 -24.33
CA ASN A 72 -13.24 -5.71 -22.99
C ASN A 72 -12.43 -6.97 -22.64
N ASN A 73 -12.26 -7.90 -23.59
CA ASN A 73 -11.47 -9.11 -23.36
C ASN A 73 -9.99 -8.78 -23.16
N VAL A 74 -9.43 -7.88 -23.96
CA VAL A 74 -8.05 -7.39 -23.82
C VAL A 74 -7.86 -6.69 -22.47
N ASN A 75 -8.79 -5.81 -22.09
CA ASN A 75 -8.75 -5.14 -20.78
C ASN A 75 -8.83 -6.11 -19.62
N ASN A 76 -9.66 -7.15 -19.68
CA ASN A 76 -9.76 -8.16 -18.62
C ASN A 76 -8.46 -8.96 -18.46
N VAL A 77 -7.78 -9.28 -19.57
CA VAL A 77 -6.50 -9.99 -19.56
C VAL A 77 -5.38 -9.11 -18.99
N ILE A 78 -5.35 -7.83 -19.34
CA ILE A 78 -4.32 -6.87 -18.91
C ILE A 78 -4.51 -6.47 -17.43
N LEU A 79 -5.75 -6.19 -17.01
CA LEU A 79 -6.05 -5.61 -15.70
C LEU A 79 -6.32 -6.64 -14.59
N SER A 80 -6.65 -7.89 -14.92
CA SER A 80 -6.92 -9.00 -13.98
C SER A 80 -7.73 -8.56 -12.73
N PRO A 81 -9.07 -8.48 -12.82
CA PRO A 81 -9.92 -7.88 -11.77
C PRO A 81 -9.74 -8.48 -10.37
N GLU A 82 -9.48 -9.78 -10.26
CA GLU A 82 -9.26 -10.51 -9.01
C GLU A 82 -8.07 -9.95 -8.22
N ARG A 83 -7.06 -9.48 -8.94
CA ARG A 83 -5.85 -8.93 -8.34
C ARG A 83 -6.05 -7.53 -7.81
N ASN A 84 -6.92 -6.73 -8.43
CA ASN A 84 -7.33 -5.44 -7.88
C ASN A 84 -8.06 -5.63 -6.54
N TRP A 85 -8.87 -6.69 -6.42
CA TRP A 85 -9.48 -7.04 -5.12
C TRP A 85 -8.46 -7.43 -4.07
N LEU A 86 -7.48 -8.29 -4.42
CA LEU A 86 -6.39 -8.64 -3.51
C LEU A 86 -5.60 -7.40 -3.07
N TRP A 87 -5.32 -6.50 -4.01
CA TRP A 87 -4.66 -5.23 -3.70
C TRP A 87 -5.45 -4.40 -2.67
N VAL A 88 -6.75 -4.22 -2.87
CA VAL A 88 -7.62 -3.50 -1.92
C VAL A 88 -7.62 -4.17 -0.54
N ILE A 89 -7.67 -5.50 -0.49
CA ILE A 89 -7.64 -6.25 0.77
C ILE A 89 -6.34 -6.01 1.53
N VAL A 90 -5.19 -6.09 0.84
CA VAL A 90 -3.87 -5.84 1.45
C VAL A 90 -3.75 -4.38 1.90
N GLU A 91 -4.27 -3.45 1.10
CA GLU A 91 -4.25 -2.02 1.42
C GLU A 91 -5.04 -1.70 2.69
N LEU A 92 -6.27 -2.22 2.79
CA LEU A 92 -7.11 -2.08 3.97
C LEU A 92 -6.51 -2.78 5.19
N ALA A 93 -5.90 -3.95 4.99
CA ALA A 93 -5.22 -4.70 6.06
C ALA A 93 -4.01 -3.95 6.61
N ALA A 94 -3.35 -3.09 5.83
CA ALA A 94 -2.26 -2.24 6.29
C ALA A 94 -2.76 -0.91 6.89
N LEU A 95 -3.70 -0.24 6.23
CA LEU A 95 -4.20 1.08 6.66
C LEU A 95 -5.06 1.03 7.93
N ALA A 96 -5.88 -0.01 8.11
CA ALA A 96 -6.75 -0.10 9.28
C ALA A 96 -5.95 -0.18 10.60
N PRO A 97 -4.91 -1.04 10.73
CA PRO A 97 -4.00 -1.01 11.87
C PRO A 97 -3.36 0.36 12.12
N ALA A 98 -2.84 1.01 11.07
CA ALA A 98 -2.22 2.33 11.20
C ALA A 98 -3.22 3.36 11.76
N ALA A 99 -4.45 3.39 11.24
CA ALA A 99 -5.51 4.28 11.70
C ALA A 99 -5.95 3.97 13.14
N ILE A 100 -6.08 2.69 13.48
CA ILE A 100 -6.44 2.25 14.84
C ILE A 100 -5.36 2.70 15.83
N LEU A 101 -4.08 2.44 15.54
CA LEU A 101 -2.97 2.81 16.41
C LEU A 101 -2.84 4.34 16.53
N ALA A 102 -3.09 5.08 15.45
CA ALA A 102 -2.97 6.54 15.43
C ALA A 102 -4.12 7.24 16.18
N PHE A 103 -5.37 6.83 15.91
CA PHE A 103 -6.55 7.64 16.27
C PHE A 103 -7.48 6.99 17.30
N HIS A 104 -7.45 5.67 17.47
CA HIS A 104 -8.39 5.00 18.36
C HIS A 104 -8.17 5.39 19.83
N SER A 105 -9.26 5.68 20.53
CA SER A 105 -9.25 6.23 21.91
C SER A 105 -8.53 5.34 22.92
N ALA A 106 -8.56 4.01 22.73
CA ALA A 106 -7.81 3.08 23.57
C ALA A 106 -6.30 3.22 23.37
N TRP A 107 -5.85 3.28 22.12
CA TRP A 107 -4.44 3.35 21.76
C TRP A 107 -3.83 4.69 22.09
N ARG A 108 -4.59 5.79 21.97
CA ARG A 108 -4.15 7.15 22.32
C ARG A 108 -3.62 7.30 23.75
N LYS A 109 -3.98 6.38 24.65
CA LYS A 109 -3.49 6.33 26.05
C LYS A 109 -2.05 5.81 26.16
N VAL A 110 -1.60 5.00 25.22
CA VAL A 110 -0.20 4.56 25.12
C VAL A 110 0.64 5.75 24.62
N PRO A 111 1.88 5.93 25.09
CA PRO A 111 2.76 6.97 24.54
C PRO A 111 2.93 6.84 23.03
N LEU A 112 2.79 7.96 22.29
CA LEU A 112 2.93 7.97 20.83
C LEU A 112 4.26 7.34 20.40
N VAL A 113 5.33 7.60 21.15
CA VAL A 113 6.69 7.08 20.90
C VAL A 113 6.72 5.56 20.77
N LYS A 114 5.98 4.83 21.62
CA LYS A 114 5.97 3.36 21.62
C LYS A 114 5.21 2.77 20.43
N ARG A 115 4.33 3.55 19.80
CA ARG A 115 3.51 3.10 18.66
C ARG A 115 3.90 3.75 17.32
N LEU A 116 4.79 4.74 17.34
CA LEU A 116 5.15 5.53 16.16
C LEU A 116 5.74 4.66 15.06
N ASP A 117 6.75 3.85 15.39
CA ASP A 117 7.41 2.96 14.43
C ASP A 117 6.43 1.95 13.84
N LEU A 118 5.47 1.49 14.64
CA LEU A 118 4.43 0.57 14.20
C LEU A 118 3.46 1.23 13.21
N ILE A 119 2.99 2.44 13.53
CA ILE A 119 2.10 3.23 12.65
C ILE A 119 2.80 3.46 11.31
N PHE A 120 4.03 3.97 11.33
CA PHE A 120 4.78 4.25 10.11
C PHE A 120 5.18 2.98 9.36
N GLY A 121 5.42 1.87 10.05
CA GLY A 121 5.60 0.56 9.43
C GLY A 121 4.38 0.13 8.62
N PHE A 122 3.18 0.23 9.19
CA PHE A 122 1.94 -0.12 8.49
C PHE A 122 1.66 0.83 7.31
N LEU A 123 1.92 2.13 7.48
CA LEU A 123 1.80 3.09 6.38
C LEU A 123 2.83 2.82 5.27
N LEU A 124 4.05 2.41 5.63
CA LEU A 124 5.07 2.01 4.66
C LEU A 124 4.65 0.74 3.90
N ALA A 125 4.05 -0.24 4.58
CA ALA A 125 3.51 -1.44 3.92
C ALA A 125 2.40 -1.09 2.92
N SER A 126 1.48 -0.19 3.30
CA SER A 126 0.46 0.39 2.40
C SER A 126 1.11 1.12 1.21
N TRP A 127 2.15 1.92 1.45
CA TRP A 127 2.88 2.60 0.37
C TRP A 127 3.53 1.62 -0.61
N VAL A 128 4.16 0.55 -0.13
CA VAL A 128 4.72 -0.52 -1.00
C VAL A 128 3.63 -1.18 -1.81
N ASN A 129 2.47 -1.45 -1.21
CA ASN A 129 1.32 -2.02 -1.92
C ASN A 129 0.76 -1.06 -2.98
N LEU A 130 0.70 0.25 -2.71
CA LEU A 130 0.35 1.27 -3.72
C LEU A 130 1.33 1.28 -4.89
N LEU A 131 2.63 1.19 -4.61
CA LEU A 131 3.66 1.07 -5.65
C LEU A 131 3.45 -0.20 -6.48
N ALA A 132 3.05 -1.30 -5.83
CA ALA A 132 2.69 -2.54 -6.51
C ALA A 132 1.52 -2.37 -7.47
N LEU A 133 0.55 -1.48 -7.22
CA LEU A 133 -0.52 -1.20 -8.17
C LEU A 133 -0.02 -0.42 -9.39
N GLY A 134 0.78 0.62 -9.16
CA GLY A 134 1.33 1.46 -10.22
C GLY A 134 2.24 0.71 -11.19
N ALA A 135 3.08 -0.20 -10.67
CA ALA A 135 4.04 -0.95 -11.47
C ALA A 135 3.41 -1.86 -12.55
N GLN A 136 2.13 -2.22 -12.42
CA GLN A 136 1.46 -3.25 -13.25
C GLN A 136 1.02 -2.76 -14.61
N ASN A 137 0.77 -1.46 -14.72
CA ASN A 137 0.06 -0.89 -15.83
C ASN A 137 0.97 0.08 -16.58
N PRO A 138 1.62 -0.37 -17.68
CA PRO A 138 2.54 0.46 -18.45
C PRO A 138 1.84 1.66 -19.12
N LEU A 139 0.50 1.64 -19.22
CA LEU A 139 -0.32 2.74 -19.74
C LEU A 139 -0.83 3.67 -18.63
N ASN A 140 -0.68 3.29 -17.36
CA ASN A 140 -1.14 4.07 -16.20
C ASN A 140 -0.04 4.92 -15.58
N VAL A 141 0.93 5.35 -16.40
CA VAL A 141 1.78 6.50 -16.07
C VAL A 141 0.96 7.79 -16.15
N SER A 142 -0.29 7.77 -15.64
CA SER A 142 -1.03 9.01 -15.45
C SER A 142 -0.32 9.80 -14.37
N ASP A 143 0.03 11.04 -14.68
CA ASP A 143 0.82 11.91 -13.80
C ASP A 143 0.30 11.89 -12.36
N ALA A 144 -1.02 11.83 -12.19
CA ALA A 144 -1.70 11.82 -10.90
C ALA A 144 -1.28 10.65 -9.98
N HIS A 145 -1.20 9.40 -10.47
CA HIS A 145 -0.85 8.26 -9.61
C HIS A 145 0.58 8.38 -9.08
N ASN A 146 1.53 8.78 -9.94
CA ASN A 146 2.91 9.01 -9.56
C ASN A 146 3.05 10.14 -8.55
N PHE A 147 2.29 11.24 -8.73
CA PHE A 147 2.23 12.31 -7.73
C PHE A 147 1.73 11.80 -6.36
N PHE A 148 0.72 10.93 -6.34
CA PHE A 148 0.24 10.34 -5.09
C PHE A 148 1.28 9.43 -4.44
N VAL A 149 1.94 8.54 -5.19
CA VAL A 149 2.96 7.62 -4.65
C VAL A 149 4.16 8.40 -4.09
N LEU A 150 4.66 9.39 -4.82
CA LEU A 150 5.78 10.23 -4.38
C LEU A 150 5.39 11.15 -3.22
N GLY A 151 4.21 11.79 -3.31
CA GLY A 151 3.68 12.64 -2.27
C GLY A 151 3.45 11.89 -0.96
N TYR A 152 2.95 10.66 -1.03
CA TYR A 152 2.79 9.80 0.15
C TYR A 152 4.15 9.43 0.75
N LEU A 153 5.14 9.04 -0.05
CA LEU A 153 6.49 8.76 0.48
C LEU A 153 7.10 9.98 1.19
N LEU A 154 6.97 11.17 0.59
CA LEU A 154 7.45 12.41 1.19
C LEU A 154 6.70 12.74 2.49
N ALA A 155 5.38 12.58 2.50
CA ALA A 155 4.57 12.77 3.70
C ALA A 155 4.98 11.79 4.81
N LEU A 156 5.33 10.55 4.47
CA LEU A 156 5.85 9.57 5.42
C LEU A 156 7.21 9.98 5.99
N GLY A 157 8.17 10.30 5.13
CA GLY A 157 9.51 10.70 5.56
C GLY A 157 9.49 11.96 6.43
N LEU A 158 8.81 13.01 5.96
CA LEU A 158 8.70 14.29 6.67
C LEU A 158 7.88 14.15 7.96
N GLY A 159 6.77 13.42 7.91
CA GLY A 159 5.92 13.17 9.07
C GLY A 159 6.66 12.39 10.17
N TYR A 160 7.38 11.33 9.80
CA TYR A 160 8.17 10.54 10.74
C TYR A 160 9.27 11.38 11.38
N TRP A 161 10.05 12.08 10.55
CA TRP A 161 11.15 12.92 11.01
C TRP A 161 10.67 14.03 11.95
N TRP A 162 9.58 14.71 11.60
CA TRP A 162 9.01 15.78 12.41
C TRP A 162 8.50 15.29 13.77
N LEU A 163 7.80 14.16 13.80
CA LEU A 163 7.30 13.57 15.04
C LEU A 163 8.44 13.04 15.92
N ARG A 164 9.49 12.48 15.32
CA ARG A 164 10.67 12.01 16.05
C ARG A 164 11.47 13.14 16.68
N ARG A 165 11.64 14.28 15.99
CA ARG A 165 12.32 15.46 16.58
C ARG A 165 11.60 16.03 17.80
N LYS A 166 10.27 15.95 17.85
CA LYS A 166 9.51 16.39 19.04
C LYS A 166 9.73 15.49 20.25
N LYS A 167 10.09 14.23 20.05
CA LYS A 167 10.45 13.29 21.12
C LYS A 167 11.76 13.70 21.79
N GLU A 168 12.82 13.91 21.01
CA GLU A 168 14.16 14.24 21.52
C GLU A 168 14.11 15.49 22.42
N LYS A 169 13.35 16.51 22.01
CA LYS A 169 13.16 17.73 22.81
C LYS A 169 12.38 17.54 24.11
N ALA A 170 11.54 16.52 24.22
CA ALA A 170 10.73 16.27 25.42
C ALA A 170 11.51 15.49 26.49
N GLU A 171 12.46 14.65 26.07
CA GLU A 171 13.35 13.89 26.97
C GLU A 171 14.45 14.80 27.57
N GLU A 172 14.87 15.88 26.88
CA GLU A 172 15.88 16.84 27.38
C GLU A 172 15.37 17.80 28.48
N VAL A 173 14.05 17.92 28.70
CA VAL A 173 13.46 18.88 29.65
C VAL A 173 13.35 18.32 31.07
N PHE A 174 13.56 17.02 31.25
CA PHE A 174 13.58 16.38 32.56
C PHE A 174 14.98 15.83 32.86
N PRO A 175 15.80 16.56 33.66
CA PRO A 175 17.11 16.10 34.13
C PRO A 175 17.01 14.96 35.14
#